data_AF-R6E4A9-F1
#
_entry.id   AF-R6E4A9-F1
#
_cell.length_a   1.000
_cell.length_b   1.000
_cell.length_c   1.000
_cell.angle_alpha   90.00
_cell.angle_beta   90.00
_cell.angle_gamma   90.00
#
_symmetry.space_group_name_H-M   'P 1'
#
loop_
_entity.id
_entity.type
_entity.pdbx_description
1 polymer ?
#
loop_
_entity_poly.entity_id
_entity_poly.type
_entity_poly.pdbx_seq_one_letter_code
_entity_poly.pdbx_strand_id
1 'polypeptide(L)'
;MESVRKKADLLGRIKWLGLLLGLLMYYATAYAFGDIVSTILACIAATVFYVMCENERKSIVSRHVSDHLSEALTKIGQTESVFEVKTANMGMIIRVYLIRAGERAPACTKAVLDAIAESWYRSRVWVTQIVDLDRQEEIPEAQRALNEELLNDLKKNKG
;
A
#
# COMPACT_ATOMS: atom_id res chain seq x y z
N MET A 1 -2.61 -16.68 4.89
CA MET A 1 -2.23 -15.52 5.73
C MET A 1 -0.74 -15.49 6.09
N GLU A 2 -0.15 -16.58 6.63
CA GLU A 2 1.25 -16.56 7.12
C GLU A 2 2.32 -16.40 6.02
N SER A 3 2.09 -16.96 4.82
CA SER A 3 3.02 -16.89 3.69
C SER A 3 3.19 -15.47 3.13
N VAL A 4 2.10 -14.70 3.04
CA VAL A 4 2.11 -13.32 2.52
C VAL A 4 2.84 -12.38 3.47
N ARG A 5 2.58 -12.49 4.78
CA ARG A 5 3.31 -11.75 5.81
C ARG A 5 4.81 -12.03 5.75
N LYS A 6 5.21 -13.31 5.68
CA LYS A 6 6.61 -13.72 5.55
C LYS A 6 7.27 -13.11 4.31
N LYS A 7 6.60 -13.12 3.15
CA LYS A 7 7.09 -12.48 1.91
C LYS A 7 7.27 -10.96 2.07
N ALA A 8 6.28 -10.27 2.65
CA ALA A 8 6.37 -8.83 2.85
C ALA A 8 7.49 -8.44 3.83
N ASP A 9 7.66 -9.20 4.91
CA ASP A 9 8.73 -8.98 5.89
C ASP A 9 10.11 -9.32 5.28
N LEU A 10 10.20 -10.35 4.45
CA LEU A 10 11.42 -10.74 3.73
C LEU A 10 11.85 -9.66 2.73
N LEU A 11 10.95 -9.12 1.91
CA LEU A 11 11.25 -7.99 1.01
C LEU A 11 11.70 -6.75 1.80
N GLY A 12 11.10 -6.52 2.97
CA GLY A 12 11.51 -5.44 3.87
C GLY A 12 12.94 -5.56 4.40
N ARG A 13 13.48 -6.78 4.51
CA ARG A 13 14.87 -7.04 4.89
C ARG A 13 15.81 -7.06 3.68
N ILE A 14 15.40 -7.75 2.60
CA ILE A 14 16.20 -7.92 1.38
C ILE A 14 16.54 -6.60 0.72
N LYS A 15 15.68 -5.58 0.79
CA LYS A 15 15.96 -4.27 0.18
C LYS A 15 17.31 -3.66 0.60
N TRP A 16 17.81 -3.99 1.79
CA TRP A 16 19.11 -3.52 2.28
C TRP A 16 20.31 -4.20 1.60
N LEU A 17 20.10 -5.38 0.99
CA LEU A 17 21.10 -6.02 0.12
C LEU A 17 21.40 -5.17 -1.13
N GLY A 18 20.55 -4.19 -1.47
CA GLY A 18 20.85 -3.20 -2.50
C GLY A 18 22.17 -2.45 -2.26
N LEU A 19 22.56 -2.24 -0.99
CA LEU A 19 23.85 -1.62 -0.67
C LEU A 19 25.03 -2.52 -1.07
N LEU A 20 24.90 -3.82 -0.85
CA LEU A 20 25.92 -4.80 -1.24
C LEU A 20 26.02 -4.91 -2.76
N LEU A 21 24.88 -4.86 -3.46
CA LEU A 21 24.86 -4.77 -4.93
C LEU A 21 25.53 -3.49 -5.45
N GLY A 22 25.28 -2.34 -4.79
CA GLY A 22 25.97 -1.09 -5.10
C GLY A 22 27.49 -1.20 -4.92
N LEU A 23 27.94 -1.79 -3.81
CA LEU A 23 29.37 -2.03 -3.56
C LEU A 23 29.99 -2.94 -4.63
N LEU A 24 29.33 -4.04 -4.98
CA LEU A 24 29.79 -4.93 -6.05
C LEU A 24 29.90 -4.19 -7.39
N MET A 25 28.91 -3.35 -7.71
CA MET A 25 28.93 -2.53 -8.92
C MET A 25 30.11 -1.56 -8.94
N TYR A 26 30.41 -0.91 -7.82
CA TYR A 26 31.57 -0.02 -7.69
C TYR A 26 32.88 -0.77 -7.98
N TYR A 27 33.14 -1.88 -7.30
CA TYR A 27 34.39 -2.64 -7.49
C TYR A 27 34.54 -3.20 -8.91
N ALA A 28 33.44 -3.60 -9.55
CA ALA A 28 33.47 -4.11 -10.92
C ALA A 28 33.74 -3.00 -11.96
N THR A 29 33.33 -1.76 -11.67
CA THR A 29 33.38 -0.65 -12.65
C THR A 29 34.55 0.31 -12.42
N ALA A 30 35.12 0.36 -11.20
CA ALA A 30 36.19 1.27 -10.82
C ALA A 30 37.41 1.20 -11.74
N TYR A 31 37.84 -0.02 -12.11
CA TYR A 31 39.00 -0.20 -12.99
C TYR A 31 38.75 0.28 -14.42
N ALA A 32 37.51 0.16 -14.92
CA ALA A 32 37.18 0.47 -16.31
C ALA A 32 36.75 1.93 -16.53
N PHE A 33 36.05 2.52 -15.56
CA PHE A 33 35.38 3.82 -15.73
C PHE A 33 35.89 4.90 -14.76
N GLY A 34 36.81 4.56 -13.84
CA GLY A 34 37.30 5.46 -12.80
C GLY A 34 36.30 5.69 -11.67
N ASP A 35 36.77 6.34 -10.60
CA ASP A 35 36.03 6.41 -9.33
C ASP A 35 34.70 7.15 -9.41
N ILE A 36 34.65 8.28 -10.15
CA ILE A 36 33.47 9.14 -10.19
C ILE A 36 32.29 8.43 -10.85
N VAL A 37 32.51 7.86 -12.05
CA VAL A 37 31.45 7.17 -12.81
C VAL A 37 30.98 5.92 -12.07
N SER A 38 31.92 5.17 -11.48
CA SER A 38 31.62 3.94 -10.73
C SER A 38 30.79 4.21 -9.48
N THR A 39 31.05 5.33 -8.80
CA THR A 39 30.24 5.78 -7.65
C THR A 39 28.80 6.08 -8.06
N ILE A 40 28.60 6.77 -9.19
CA ILE A 40 27.26 7.07 -9.71
C ILE A 40 26.52 5.76 -10.04
N LEU A 41 27.17 4.82 -10.72
CA LEU A 41 26.58 3.52 -11.06
C LEU A 41 26.21 2.71 -9.82
N ALA A 42 27.05 2.71 -8.79
CA ALA A 42 26.77 2.05 -7.52
C ALA A 42 25.54 2.64 -6.81
N CYS A 43 25.44 3.97 -6.75
CA CYS A 43 24.28 4.66 -6.17
C CYS A 43 23.00 4.33 -6.93
N ILE A 44 23.04 4.33 -8.27
CA ILE A 44 21.89 3.97 -9.10
C ILE A 44 21.47 2.52 -8.83
N ALA A 45 22.42 1.58 -8.85
CA ALA A 45 22.13 0.17 -8.63
C ALA A 45 21.49 -0.08 -7.26
N ALA A 46 22.04 0.51 -6.20
CA ALA A 46 21.50 0.40 -4.85
C ALA A 46 20.08 0.99 -4.75
N THR A 47 19.86 2.16 -5.35
CA THR A 47 18.57 2.87 -5.32
C THR A 47 17.50 2.09 -6.10
N VAL A 48 17.82 1.61 -7.30
CA VAL A 48 16.90 0.84 -8.14
C VAL A 48 16.46 -0.43 -7.42
N PHE A 49 17.40 -1.18 -6.85
CA PHE A 49 17.09 -2.40 -6.12
C PHE A 49 16.21 -2.13 -4.89
N TYR A 50 16.52 -1.08 -4.13
CA TYR A 50 15.74 -0.67 -2.97
C TYR A 50 14.29 -0.34 -3.36
N VAL A 51 14.12 0.49 -4.40
CA VAL A 51 12.81 0.91 -4.90
C VAL A 51 12.01 -0.27 -5.44
N MET A 52 12.65 -1.19 -6.16
CA MET A 52 12.01 -2.39 -6.68
C MET A 52 11.45 -3.26 -5.56
N CYS A 53 12.26 -3.58 -4.54
CA CYS A 53 11.81 -4.37 -3.39
C CYS A 53 10.67 -3.69 -2.61
N GLU A 54 10.77 -2.38 -2.44
CA GLU A 54 9.77 -1.59 -1.72
C GLU A 54 8.43 -1.54 -2.47
N ASN A 55 8.46 -1.33 -3.79
CA ASN A 55 7.27 -1.32 -4.63
C ASN A 55 6.60 -2.70 -4.68
N GLU A 56 7.37 -3.77 -4.78
CA GLU A 56 6.83 -5.13 -4.80
C GLU A 56 6.21 -5.51 -3.45
N ARG A 57 6.85 -5.11 -2.34
CA ARG A 57 6.28 -5.25 -1.00
C ARG A 57 4.94 -4.53 -0.89
N LYS A 58 4.86 -3.27 -1.35
CA LYS A 58 3.60 -2.49 -1.35
C LYS A 58 2.53 -3.14 -2.20
N SER A 59 2.90 -3.66 -3.38
CA SER A 59 1.98 -4.34 -4.29
C SER A 59 1.39 -5.61 -3.68
N ILE A 60 2.22 -6.46 -3.07
CA ILE A 60 1.78 -7.70 -2.42
C ILE A 60 0.82 -7.40 -1.26
N VAL A 61 1.15 -6.41 -0.42
CA VAL A 61 0.28 -6.01 0.70
C VAL A 61 -1.03 -5.43 0.17
N SER A 62 -0.97 -4.51 -0.79
CA SER A 62 -2.14 -3.88 -1.40
C SER A 62 -3.10 -4.91 -1.98
N ARG A 63 -2.61 -5.84 -2.82
CA ARG A 63 -3.43 -6.92 -3.39
C ARG A 63 -4.05 -7.79 -2.31
N HIS A 64 -3.26 -8.24 -1.34
CA HIS A 64 -3.76 -9.09 -0.27
C HIS A 64 -4.85 -8.43 0.57
N VAL A 65 -4.71 -7.13 0.87
CA VAL A 65 -5.73 -6.36 1.60
C VAL A 65 -7.00 -6.23 0.75
N SER A 66 -6.88 -5.85 -0.52
CA SER A 66 -8.04 -5.74 -1.42
C SER A 66 -8.78 -7.07 -1.57
N ASP A 67 -8.06 -8.18 -1.77
CA ASP A 67 -8.66 -9.52 -1.89
C ASP A 67 -9.37 -9.92 -0.59
N HIS A 68 -8.72 -9.70 0.56
CA HIS A 68 -9.29 -10.04 1.87
C HIS A 68 -10.57 -9.25 2.17
N LEU A 69 -10.60 -7.96 1.87
CA LEU A 69 -11.79 -7.12 2.07
C LEU A 69 -12.88 -7.43 1.04
N SER A 70 -12.51 -7.73 -0.20
CA SER A 70 -13.44 -8.18 -1.24
C SER A 70 -14.13 -9.47 -0.84
N GLU A 71 -13.40 -10.45 -0.30
CA GLU A 71 -13.97 -11.69 0.22
C GLU A 71 -14.94 -11.43 1.38
N ALA A 72 -14.62 -10.50 2.28
CA ALA A 72 -15.50 -10.13 3.39
C ALA A 72 -16.81 -9.50 2.91
N LEU A 73 -16.75 -8.60 1.91
CA LEU A 73 -17.93 -7.96 1.31
C LEU A 73 -18.76 -8.94 0.47
N THR A 74 -18.10 -9.84 -0.26
CA THR A 74 -18.79 -10.86 -1.08
C THR A 74 -19.62 -11.81 -0.20
N LYS A 75 -19.11 -12.18 0.99
CA LYS A 75 -19.83 -13.04 1.96
C LYS A 75 -21.15 -12.45 2.45
N ILE A 76 -21.28 -11.14 2.47
CA ILE A 76 -22.51 -10.43 2.88
C ILE A 76 -23.36 -9.98 1.68
N GLY A 77 -23.00 -10.42 0.46
CA GLY A 77 -23.76 -10.17 -0.75
C GLY A 77 -23.48 -8.81 -1.42
N GLN A 78 -22.37 -8.15 -1.09
CA GLN A 78 -21.90 -6.95 -1.80
C GLN A 78 -20.85 -7.36 -2.84
N THR A 79 -21.24 -7.41 -4.11
CA THR A 79 -20.39 -7.85 -5.21
C THR A 79 -19.68 -6.72 -5.94
N GLU A 80 -20.25 -5.51 -5.93
CA GLU A 80 -19.67 -4.34 -6.59
C GLU A 80 -18.96 -3.46 -5.55
N SER A 81 -17.63 -3.55 -5.52
CA SER A 81 -16.79 -2.72 -4.66
C SER A 81 -15.43 -2.46 -5.31
N VAL A 82 -14.87 -1.29 -5.04
CA VAL A 82 -13.53 -0.90 -5.50
C VAL A 82 -12.68 -0.56 -4.29
N PHE A 83 -11.44 -1.07 -4.29
CA PHE A 83 -10.50 -0.91 -3.18
C PHE A 83 -9.30 -0.09 -3.62
N GLU A 84 -8.94 0.91 -2.82
CA GLU A 84 -7.71 1.65 -2.97
C GLU A 84 -6.88 1.50 -1.68
N VAL A 85 -5.74 0.84 -1.81
CA VAL A 85 -4.82 0.60 -0.69
C VAL A 85 -3.52 1.33 -0.96
N LYS A 86 -3.28 2.42 -0.23
CA LYS A 86 -2.07 3.24 -0.33
C LYS A 86 -1.19 3.04 0.89
N THR A 87 0.06 2.65 0.67
CA THR A 87 1.05 2.52 1.76
C THR A 87 1.96 3.74 1.79
N ALA A 88 1.91 4.49 2.89
CA ALA A 88 2.76 5.65 3.17
C ALA A 88 3.68 5.38 4.38
N ASN A 89 4.61 6.30 4.66
CA ASN A 89 5.54 6.16 5.78
C ASN A 89 4.84 6.17 7.15
N MET A 90 3.70 6.86 7.27
CA MET A 90 2.89 6.93 8.50
C MET A 90 2.01 5.69 8.71
N GLY A 91 1.86 4.85 7.68
CA GLY A 91 0.99 3.68 7.69
C GLY A 91 0.21 3.51 6.39
N MET A 92 -0.76 2.61 6.42
CA MET A 92 -1.59 2.23 5.28
C MET A 92 -2.94 2.94 5.35
N ILE A 93 -3.33 3.54 4.23
CA ILE A 93 -4.64 4.13 4.02
C ILE A 93 -5.43 3.13 3.18
N ILE A 94 -6.58 2.70 3.71
CA ILE A 94 -7.52 1.83 3.02
C ILE A 94 -8.75 2.67 2.66
N ARG A 95 -9.11 2.70 1.39
CA ARG A 95 -10.37 3.27 0.92
C ARG A 95 -11.20 2.20 0.26
N VAL A 96 -12.46 2.14 0.64
CA VAL A 96 -13.44 1.20 0.09
C VAL A 96 -14.58 2.00 -0.51
N TYR A 97 -14.78 1.83 -1.81
CA TYR A 97 -15.89 2.40 -2.55
C TYR A 97 -16.92 1.29 -2.76
N LEU A 98 -18.02 1.36 -2.03
CA LEU A 98 -19.16 0.48 -2.21
C LEU A 98 -20.00 1.05 -3.36
N ILE A 99 -20.38 0.22 -4.32
CA ILE A 99 -21.26 0.65 -5.42
C ILE A 99 -22.67 0.16 -5.11
N ARG A 100 -23.61 1.10 -4.99
CA ARG A 100 -25.05 0.86 -4.75
C ARG A 100 -25.31 0.00 -3.51
N ALA A 101 -24.55 0.17 -2.44
CA ALA A 101 -24.81 -0.59 -1.21
C ALA A 101 -26.10 -0.13 -0.53
N GLY A 102 -26.42 1.16 -0.57
CA GLY A 102 -27.65 1.74 -0.03
C GLY A 102 -27.89 1.31 1.41
N GLU A 103 -29.01 0.65 1.67
CA GLU A 103 -29.36 0.17 3.02
C GLU A 103 -28.36 -0.86 3.59
N ARG A 104 -27.54 -1.50 2.75
CA ARG A 104 -26.49 -2.44 3.19
C ARG A 104 -25.18 -1.76 3.56
N ALA A 105 -25.00 -0.46 3.28
CA ALA A 105 -23.76 0.26 3.56
C ALA A 105 -23.29 0.14 5.04
N PRO A 106 -24.17 0.19 6.06
CA PRO A 106 -23.77 -0.02 7.46
C PRO A 106 -23.25 -1.43 7.73
N ALA A 107 -23.89 -2.45 7.14
CA ALA A 107 -23.45 -3.85 7.29
C ALA A 107 -22.10 -4.10 6.59
N CYS A 108 -21.91 -3.50 5.40
CA CYS A 108 -20.64 -3.54 4.66
C CYS A 108 -19.51 -2.85 5.44
N THR A 109 -19.81 -1.68 5.99
CA THR A 109 -18.88 -0.93 6.84
C THR A 109 -18.41 -1.78 8.02
N LYS A 110 -19.35 -2.41 8.73
CA LYS A 110 -19.02 -3.31 9.85
C LYS A 110 -18.15 -4.49 9.40
N ALA A 111 -18.51 -5.17 8.31
CA ALA A 111 -17.75 -6.30 7.79
C ALA A 111 -16.30 -5.94 7.41
N VAL A 112 -16.09 -4.77 6.80
CA VAL A 112 -14.74 -4.27 6.48
C VAL A 112 -13.94 -4.00 7.76
N LEU A 113 -14.54 -3.32 8.74
CA LEU A 113 -13.85 -3.00 9.99
C LEU A 113 -13.50 -4.26 10.80
N ASP A 114 -14.42 -5.22 10.88
CA ASP A 114 -14.21 -6.51 11.55
C ASP A 114 -13.08 -7.30 10.86
N ALA A 115 -13.11 -7.37 9.51
CA ALA A 115 -12.05 -8.01 8.74
C ALA A 115 -10.68 -7.35 8.96
N ILE A 116 -10.62 -6.01 9.04
CA ILE A 116 -9.39 -5.29 9.37
C ILE A 116 -8.94 -5.63 10.80
N ALA A 117 -9.84 -5.62 11.78
CA ALA A 117 -9.51 -5.83 13.19
C ALA A 117 -8.92 -7.23 13.47
N GLU A 118 -9.38 -8.24 12.72
CA GLU A 118 -8.89 -9.63 12.79
C GLU A 118 -7.63 -9.87 11.96
N SER A 119 -7.24 -8.92 11.11
CA SER A 119 -6.10 -9.07 10.21
C SER A 119 -4.74 -8.87 10.87
N TRP A 120 -3.71 -9.48 10.28
CA TRP A 120 -2.31 -9.28 10.70
C TRP A 120 -1.76 -7.88 10.37
N TYR A 121 -2.40 -7.15 9.46
CA TYR A 121 -1.98 -5.82 9.02
C TYR A 121 -2.71 -4.69 9.77
N ARG A 122 -3.60 -4.99 10.71
CA ARG A 122 -4.38 -4.01 11.48
C ARG A 122 -3.53 -2.90 12.09
N SER A 123 -2.37 -3.24 12.66
CA SER A 123 -1.48 -2.29 13.30
C SER A 123 -0.74 -1.38 12.31
N ARG A 124 -0.82 -1.70 11.02
CA ARG A 124 -0.27 -0.89 9.93
C ARG A 124 -1.35 -0.01 9.29
N VAL A 125 -2.63 -0.21 9.60
CA VAL A 125 -3.71 0.64 9.11
C VAL A 125 -3.71 1.94 9.90
N TRP A 126 -3.56 3.05 9.18
CA TRP A 126 -3.58 4.38 9.75
C TRP A 126 -4.95 5.04 9.57
N VAL A 127 -5.55 4.89 8.39
CA VAL A 127 -6.87 5.45 8.06
C VAL A 127 -7.67 4.43 7.27
N THR A 128 -8.97 4.32 7.58
CA THR A 128 -9.95 3.57 6.79
C THR A 128 -11.09 4.50 6.44
N GLN A 129 -11.34 4.70 5.14
CA GLN A 129 -12.43 5.51 4.62
C GLN A 129 -13.35 4.60 3.79
N ILE A 130 -14.65 4.62 4.09
CA ILE A 130 -15.64 3.78 3.40
C ILE A 130 -16.73 4.71 2.89
N VAL A 131 -17.00 4.65 1.60
CA VAL A 131 -17.97 5.52 0.93
C VAL A 131 -18.89 4.66 0.08
N ASP A 132 -20.19 4.91 0.19
CA ASP A 132 -21.19 4.34 -0.72
C ASP A 132 -21.43 5.32 -1.88
N LEU A 133 -21.39 4.80 -3.10
CA LEU A 133 -21.51 5.56 -4.34
C LEU A 133 -22.61 4.95 -5.21
N ASP A 134 -23.31 5.77 -5.99
CA ASP A 134 -24.33 5.26 -6.90
C ASP A 134 -23.71 4.57 -8.11
N ARG A 135 -22.52 5.04 -8.53
CA ARG A 135 -21.79 4.51 -9.69
C ARG A 135 -20.28 4.63 -9.56
N GLN A 136 -19.57 3.83 -10.36
CA GLN A 136 -18.10 3.79 -10.36
C GLN A 136 -17.46 5.09 -10.89
N GLU A 137 -18.16 5.85 -11.75
CA GLU A 137 -17.65 7.10 -12.31
C GLU A 137 -17.52 8.22 -11.27
N GLU A 138 -18.12 8.06 -10.08
CA GLU A 138 -18.05 9.02 -8.97
C GLU A 138 -16.77 8.86 -8.14
N ILE A 139 -16.02 7.76 -8.32
CA ILE A 139 -14.78 7.48 -7.59
C ILE A 139 -13.76 8.62 -7.67
N PRO A 140 -13.46 9.22 -8.83
CA PRO A 140 -12.49 10.32 -8.91
C PRO A 140 -12.91 11.55 -8.09
N GLU A 141 -14.20 11.83 -7.99
CA GLU A 141 -14.73 12.93 -7.18
C GLU A 141 -14.63 12.59 -5.69
N ALA A 142 -15.08 11.40 -5.30
CA ALA A 142 -14.95 10.90 -3.93
C ALA A 142 -13.48 10.86 -3.48
N GLN A 143 -12.56 10.46 -4.36
CA GLN A 143 -11.11 10.49 -4.10
C GLN A 143 -10.60 11.89 -3.74
N ARG A 144 -11.07 12.93 -4.44
CA ARG A 144 -10.67 14.32 -4.16
C ARG A 144 -11.19 14.76 -2.80
N ALA A 145 -12.47 14.53 -2.52
CA ALA A 145 -13.07 14.86 -1.22
C ALA A 145 -12.33 14.16 -0.05
N LEU A 146 -12.08 12.86 -0.18
CA LEU A 146 -11.35 12.08 0.83
C LEU A 146 -9.89 12.50 1.01
N ASN A 147 -9.25 13.01 -0.06
CA ASN A 147 -7.90 13.57 0.04
C ASN A 147 -7.90 14.91 0.79
N GLU A 148 -8.85 15.79 0.50
CA GLU A 148 -8.95 17.09 1.18
C GLU A 148 -9.25 16.91 2.67
N GLU A 149 -10.17 16.02 3.02
CA GLU A 149 -10.46 15.67 4.41
C GLU A 149 -9.22 15.15 5.13
N LEU A 150 -8.52 14.16 4.54
CA LEU A 150 -7.30 13.60 5.10
C LEU A 150 -6.20 14.65 5.29
N LEU A 151 -6.04 15.56 4.33
CA LEU A 151 -5.08 16.67 4.41
C LEU A 151 -5.45 17.67 5.51
N ASN A 152 -6.73 17.94 5.71
CA ASN A 152 -7.21 18.83 6.77
C ASN A 152 -6.98 18.22 8.16
N ASP A 153 -7.24 16.93 8.33
CA ASP A 153 -6.98 16.23 9.59
C ASP A 153 -5.49 16.16 9.92
N LEU A 154 -4.66 15.95 8.89
CA LEU A 154 -3.20 16.01 9.03
C LEU A 154 -2.69 17.39 9.46
N LYS A 155 -3.31 18.47 8.99
CA LYS A 155 -2.97 19.84 9.39
C LYS A 155 -3.38 20.11 10.84
N LYS A 156 -4.58 19.66 11.24
CA LYS A 156 -5.11 19.84 12.61
C LYS A 156 -4.28 19.09 13.65
N ASN A 157 -3.81 17.88 13.34
CA ASN A 157 -2.99 17.07 14.26
C ASN A 157 -1.50 17.48 14.31
N LYS A 158 -1.08 18.48 13.52
CA LYS A 158 0.28 19.05 13.58
C LYS A 158 0.36 20.38 14.33
N GLY A 159 -0.77 20.89 14.83
CA GLY A 159 -0.84 22.03 15.76
C GLY A 159 -1.06 21.54 17.18
#